data_AF-A0A8T6G8W2-F1
#
_entry.id   AF-A0A8T6G8W2-F1
#
_cell.length_a   1.000
_cell.length_b   1.000
_cell.length_c   1.000
_cell.angle_alpha   90.00
_cell.angle_beta   90.00
_cell.angle_gamma   90.00
#
_symmetry.space_group_name_H-M   'P 1'
#
loop_
_entity.id
_entity.type
_entity.pdbx_description
1 polymer ?
#
loop_
_entity_poly.entity_id
_entity_poly.type
_entity_poly.pdbx_seq_one_letter_code
_entity_poly.pdbx_strand_id
1 'polypeptide(L)' 'MRLTDINVLLYAVSPLPEEAHKRRRARDLLRRSDLALSVQVFQEFYYQATRRTGLGRLTHDDALAFLGTLLRFPV' A
#
# COMPACT_ATOMS: atom_id res chain seq x y z
N MET A 1 -1.34 -17.17 8.02
CA MET A 1 -1.45 -15.97 7.16
C MET A 1 -1.93 -14.81 8.00
N ARG A 2 -1.32 -13.63 7.84
CA ARG A 2 -1.69 -12.38 8.50
C ARG A 2 -2.17 -11.39 7.44
N LEU A 3 -3.38 -10.89 7.59
CA LEU A 3 -3.90 -9.83 6.73
C LEU A 3 -3.18 -8.51 7.03
N THR A 4 -2.69 -7.86 5.99
CA THR A 4 -2.04 -6.55 6.08
C THR A 4 -3.05 -5.43 5.82
N ASP A 5 -3.01 -4.40 6.64
CA ASP A 5 -3.81 -3.19 6.49
C ASP A 5 -3.17 -2.19 5.49
N ILE A 6 -3.99 -1.35 4.86
CA ILE A 6 -3.54 -0.34 3.90
C ILE A 6 -2.49 0.63 4.47
N ASN A 7 -2.58 0.97 5.75
CA ASN A 7 -1.64 1.90 6.37
C ASN A 7 -0.21 1.38 6.31
N VAL A 8 -0.01 0.06 6.35
CA VAL A 8 1.32 -0.55 6.19
C VAL A 8 1.87 -0.26 4.79
N LEU A 9 1.04 -0.37 3.75
CA LEU A 9 1.45 -0.04 2.38
C LEU A 9 1.75 1.45 2.22
N LEU A 10 0.88 2.32 2.74
CA LEU A 10 1.06 3.78 2.68
C LEU A 10 2.35 4.23 3.39
N TYR A 11 2.61 3.73 4.59
CA TYR A 11 3.85 4.07 5.30
C TYR A 11 5.11 3.52 4.63
N ALA A 12 5.03 2.35 3.96
CA ALA A 12 6.20 1.78 3.27
C ALA A 12 6.71 2.66 2.12
N VAL A 13 5.82 3.43 1.49
CA VAL A 13 6.10 4.31 0.33
C VAL A 13 6.12 5.79 0.68
N SER A 14 5.73 6.19 1.89
CA SER A 14 5.73 7.60 2.31
C SER A 14 7.10 8.27 2.11
N PRO A 15 7.19 9.46 1.49
CA PRO A 15 8.45 10.19 1.35
C PRO A 15 8.76 11.08 2.57
N LEU A 16 7.81 11.23 3.50
CA LEU A 16 7.90 12.19 4.60
C LEU A 16 9.02 11.82 5.60
N PRO A 17 9.94 12.74 5.94
CA PRO A 17 11.01 12.49 6.91
C PRO A 17 10.48 12.10 8.30
N GLU A 18 9.41 12.74 8.76
CA GLU A 18 8.74 12.50 10.04
C GLU A 18 8.15 11.09 10.14
N GLU A 19 7.89 10.44 9.00
CA GLU A 19 7.37 9.07 8.93
C GLU A 19 8.45 8.01 8.76
N ALA A 20 9.75 8.38 8.81
CA ALA A 20 10.86 7.46 8.58
C ALA A 20 10.82 6.21 9.50
N HIS A 21 10.39 6.37 10.75
CA HIS A 21 10.24 5.24 11.67
C HIS A 21 9.10 4.29 11.24
N LYS A 22 7.94 4.84 10.89
CA LYS A 22 6.78 4.06 10.40
C LYS A 22 7.14 3.36 9.09
N ARG A 23 7.84 4.04 8.19
CA ARG A 23 8.35 3.51 6.92
C ARG A 23 9.27 2.31 7.09
N ARG A 24 10.23 2.38 8.01
CA ARG A 24 11.11 1.24 8.33
C ARG A 24 10.30 0.03 8.79
N ARG A 25 9.44 0.23 9.80
CA ARG A 25 8.61 -0.85 10.36
C ARG A 25 7.67 -1.47 9.33
N ALA A 26 7.08 -0.66 8.46
CA ALA A 26 6.23 -1.12 7.39
C ALA A 26 6.99 -2.00 6.39
N ARG A 27 8.20 -1.60 5.98
CA ARG A 27 9.06 -2.40 5.10
C ARG A 27 9.50 -3.71 5.73
N ASP A 28 9.80 -3.70 7.03
CA ASP A 28 10.17 -4.92 7.76
C ASP A 28 8.99 -5.88 7.92
N LEU A 29 7.77 -5.36 8.09
CA LEU A 29 6.56 -6.17 8.03
C LEU A 29 6.39 -6.81 6.65
N LEU A 30 6.50 -6.01 5.57
CA LEU A 30 6.34 -6.48 4.18
C LEU A 30 7.38 -7.51 3.71
N ARG A 31 8.49 -7.67 4.45
CA ARG A 31 9.50 -8.71 4.19
C ARG A 31 9.11 -10.08 4.75
N ARG A 32 8.07 -10.17 5.58
CA ARG A 32 7.63 -11.45 6.16
C ARG A 32 6.89 -12.29 5.12
N SER A 33 7.13 -13.59 5.15
CA SER A 33 6.56 -14.56 4.21
C SER A 33 5.12 -14.97 4.53
N ASP A 34 4.56 -14.53 5.67
CA ASP A 34 3.24 -14.93 6.15
C ASP A 34 2.13 -13.90 5.88
N LEU A 35 2.38 -12.91 5.03
CA LEU A 35 1.43 -11.84 4.73
C LEU A 35 0.46 -12.20 3.59
N ALA A 36 -0.78 -11.76 3.76
CA ALA A 36 -1.83 -11.76 2.75
C ALA A 36 -2.44 -10.36 2.64
N LEU A 37 -2.90 -9.99 1.45
CA LEU A 37 -3.54 -8.71 1.18
C LEU A 37 -5.03 -8.92 0.95
N SER A 38 -5.88 -8.27 1.73
CA SER A 38 -7.32 -8.35 1.49
C SER A 38 -7.71 -7.58 0.22
N VAL A 39 -8.69 -8.10 -0.53
CA VAL A 39 -9.36 -7.36 -1.62
C VAL A 39 -9.86 -5.99 -1.14
N GLN A 40 -10.34 -5.90 0.10
CA GLN A 40 -10.80 -4.64 0.71
C GLN A 40 -9.68 -3.59 0.79
N VAL A 41 -8.45 -4.03 1.08
CA VAL A 41 -7.27 -3.16 1.17
C VAL A 41 -6.87 -2.62 -0.20
N PHE A 42 -7.05 -3.41 -1.27
CA PHE A 42 -6.88 -2.93 -2.64
C PHE A 42 -7.93 -1.89 -3.05
N GLN A 43 -9.19 -2.12 -2.68
CA GLN A 43 -10.28 -1.18 -2.96
C GLN A 43 -10.06 0.16 -2.25
N GLU A 44 -9.65 0.12 -0.98
CA GLU A 44 -9.38 1.34 -0.23
C GLU A 44 -8.14 2.08 -0.77
N PHE A 45 -7.09 1.37 -1.19
CA PHE A 45 -5.92 1.99 -1.81
C PHE A 45 -6.29 2.68 -3.11
N TYR A 46 -7.01 1.97 -3.98
CA TYR A 46 -7.45 2.52 -5.25
C TYR A 46 -8.29 3.80 -5.03
N TYR A 47 -9.24 3.77 -4.10
CA TYR A 47 -10.04 4.95 -3.77
C TYR A 47 -9.20 6.12 -3.25
N GLN A 48 -8.30 5.88 -2.29
CA GLN A 48 -7.48 6.94 -1.68
C GLN A 48 -6.41 7.49 -2.63
N ALA A 49 -5.89 6.68 -3.55
CA ALA A 49 -4.86 7.07 -4.51
C ALA A 49 -5.43 7.84 -5.72
N THR A 50 -6.69 7.58 -6.07
CA THR A 50 -7.34 8.20 -7.25
C THR A 50 -8.29 9.35 -6.89
N ARG A 51 -8.60 9.57 -5.59
CA ARG A 51 -9.50 10.65 -5.15
C ARG A 51 -8.98 12.04 -5.53
N ARG A 52 -9.91 12.89 -5.95
CA ARG A 52 -9.62 14.23 -6.51
C ARG A 52 -8.95 15.20 -5.54
N THR A 53 -9.09 14.97 -4.24
CA THR A 53 -8.55 15.83 -3.19
C THR A 53 -7.14 15.44 -2.72
N GLY A 54 -6.57 14.36 -3.25
CA GLY A 54 -5.22 13.92 -2.89
C GLY A 54 -4.12 14.67 -3.64
N LEU A 55 -3.14 15.22 -2.92
CA LEU A 55 -1.87 15.67 -3.49
C LEU A 55 -1.17 14.47 -4.16
N GLY A 56 -0.75 14.62 -5.42
CA GLY A 56 -0.06 13.54 -6.15
C GLY A 56 -0.97 12.39 -6.61
N ARG A 57 -2.25 12.69 -6.91
CA ARG A 57 -3.25 11.74 -7.40
C ARG A 57 -2.72 10.87 -8.54
N LEU A 58 -2.81 9.56 -8.37
CA LEU A 58 -2.50 8.60 -9.43
C LEU A 58 -3.61 8.61 -10.48
N THR A 59 -3.22 8.39 -11.74
CA THR A 59 -4.20 8.02 -12.77
C THR A 59 -4.76 6.63 -12.45
N HIS A 60 -5.89 6.28 -13.08
CA HIS A 60 -6.45 4.92 -13.00
C HIS A 60 -5.38 3.88 -13.36
N ASP A 61 -4.66 4.12 -14.45
CA ASP A 61 -3.68 3.19 -15.00
C ASP A 61 -2.47 3.05 -14.07
N ASP A 62 -1.97 4.15 -13.49
CA ASP A 62 -0.88 4.10 -12.51
C ASP A 62 -1.27 3.33 -11.24
N ALA A 63 -2.51 3.54 -10.77
CA ALA A 63 -3.03 2.83 -9.61
C ALA A 63 -3.15 1.32 -9.87
N LEU A 64 -3.63 0.93 -11.06
CA LEU A 64 -3.69 -0.48 -11.47
C LEU A 64 -2.30 -1.09 -11.66
N ALA A 65 -1.37 -0.38 -12.29
CA ALA A 65 0.01 -0.83 -12.46
C ALA A 65 0.67 -1.11 -11.10
N PHE A 66 0.46 -0.22 -10.12
CA PHE A 66 0.93 -0.41 -8.75
C PHE A 66 0.29 -1.63 -8.08
N LEU A 67 -1.03 -1.77 -8.15
CA LEU A 67 -1.76 -2.92 -7.60
C LEU A 67 -1.30 -4.25 -8.24
N GLY A 68 -1.00 -4.26 -9.53
CA GLY A 68 -0.45 -5.41 -10.24
C GLY A 68 0.86 -5.91 -9.62
N THR A 69 1.72 -5.02 -9.10
CA THR A 69 2.94 -5.44 -8.40
C THR A 69 2.65 -6.18 -7.09
N LEU A 70 1.48 -5.95 -6.48
CA LEU A 70 1.08 -6.51 -5.19
C LEU A 70 0.40 -7.87 -5.30
N LEU A 71 -0.01 -8.30 -6.50
CA LEU A 71 -0.59 -9.63 -6.76
C LEU A 71 0.40 -10.79 -6.49
N ARG A 72 1.68 -10.49 -6.24
CA ARG A 72 2.65 -11.45 -5.71
C ARG A 72 2.31 -11.97 -4.31
N PHE A 73 1.46 -11.26 -3.58
CA PHE A 73 0.96 -11.69 -2.27
C PHE A 73 -0.37 -12.44 -2.44
N PRO A 74 -0.63 -13.48 -1.63
CA PRO A 74 -1.93 -14.13 -1.59
C PRO A 74 -3.03 -13.13 -1.24
N VAL A 75 -4.17 -13.23 -1.92
CA VAL A 75 -5.34 -12.36 -1.76
C VAL A 75 -6.48 -13.09 -1.07
#